data_AF-A0A1H3N1W6-F1
#
_entry.id   AF-A0A1H3N1W6-F1
#
_cell.length_a   1.000
_cell.length_b   1.000
_cell.length_c   1.000
_cell.angle_alpha   90.00
_cell.angle_beta   90.00
_cell.angle_gamma   90.00
#
_symmetry.space_group_name_H-M   'P 1'
#
loop_
_entity.id
_entity.type
_entity.pdbx_description
1 polymer ?
#
loop_
_entity_poly.entity_id
_entity_poly.type
_entity_poly.pdbx_seq_one_letter_code
_entity_poly.pdbx_strand_id
1 'polypeptide(L)'
;MTITDELIVLRGIDTKSVLFPFMKSISKWELLLTIAELDGNPDYGIWNYIDMLHTRTENPMTMYTFVKSKIEEGSLTTTKSEKKSRKSLMLSPELAEELAHFLETRGKTVLPEVTNISAFTNVDL
;
A
#
# COMPACT_ATOMS: atom_id res chain seq x y z
N MET A 1 6.11 -16.04 9.40
CA MET A 1 6.99 -15.06 8.73
C MET A 1 8.37 -15.11 9.35
N THR A 2 9.36 -15.61 8.61
CA THR A 2 10.78 -15.63 8.99
C THR A 2 11.51 -14.43 8.36
N ILE A 3 12.72 -14.13 8.83
CA ILE A 3 13.59 -13.10 8.22
C ILE A 3 13.83 -13.43 6.74
N THR A 4 13.96 -14.71 6.39
CA THR A 4 14.15 -15.18 5.02
C THR A 4 12.93 -14.88 4.15
N ASP A 5 11.71 -15.08 4.67
CA ASP A 5 10.47 -14.76 3.94
C ASP A 5 10.38 -13.26 3.63
N GLU A 6 10.73 -12.41 4.59
CA GLU A 6 10.74 -10.96 4.39
C GLU A 6 11.82 -10.54 3.36
N LEU A 7 13.00 -11.16 3.39
CA LEU A 7 14.04 -10.91 2.39
C LEU A 7 13.62 -11.35 0.99
N ILE A 8 12.86 -12.44 0.86
CA ILE A 8 12.31 -12.88 -0.44
C ILE A 8 11.29 -11.87 -0.95
N VAL A 9 10.38 -11.40 -0.09
CA VAL A 9 9.42 -10.35 -0.44
C VAL A 9 10.13 -9.09 -0.90
N LEU A 10 11.16 -8.63 -0.16
CA LEU A 10 11.93 -7.43 -0.51
C LEU A 10 12.69 -7.58 -1.84
N ARG A 11 13.24 -8.77 -2.13
CA ARG A 11 13.93 -9.06 -3.40
C ARG A 11 12.98 -9.25 -4.58
N GLY A 12 11.73 -9.62 -4.31
CA GLY A 12 10.68 -9.76 -5.32
C GLY A 12 10.12 -8.42 -5.81
N ILE A 13 10.45 -7.31 -5.13
CA ILE A 13 10.09 -5.98 -5.58
C ILE A 13 10.96 -5.62 -6.79
N ASP A 14 10.36 -5.60 -7.98
CA ASP A 14 11.05 -5.13 -9.18
C ASP A 14 11.23 -3.60 -9.10
N THR A 15 12.49 -3.14 -9.13
CA THR A 15 12.82 -1.71 -9.13
C THR A 15 12.28 -0.95 -10.34
N LYS A 16 11.85 -1.65 -11.39
CA LYS A 16 11.21 -1.09 -12.58
C LYS A 16 9.68 -1.01 -12.47
N SER A 17 9.09 -1.62 -11.44
CA SER A 17 7.64 -1.65 -11.26
C SER A 17 7.10 -0.27 -10.89
N VAL A 18 5.84 -0.02 -11.24
CA VAL A 18 5.16 1.26 -10.95
C VAL A 18 4.90 1.45 -9.44
N LEU A 19 4.89 0.34 -8.68
CA LEU A 19 4.77 0.30 -7.23
C LEU A 19 6.06 0.71 -6.50
N PHE A 20 7.24 0.43 -7.08
CA PHE A 20 8.53 0.63 -6.43
C PHE A 20 8.76 2.05 -5.86
N PRO A 21 8.42 3.15 -6.56
CA PRO A 21 8.57 4.49 -6.02
C PRO A 21 7.82 4.73 -4.70
N PHE A 22 6.71 4.05 -4.47
CA PHE A 22 5.90 4.17 -3.25
C PHE A 22 6.53 3.42 -2.07
N MET A 23 7.32 2.38 -2.34
CA MET A 23 8.00 1.58 -1.31
C MET A 23 9.26 2.25 -0.75
N LYS A 24 9.71 3.35 -1.36
CA LYS A 24 10.96 4.04 -0.96
C LYS A 24 10.89 4.75 0.39
N SER A 25 9.70 5.05 0.90
CA SER A 25 9.53 5.62 2.24
C SER A 25 8.22 5.13 2.85
N ILE A 26 8.19 5.09 4.18
CA ILE A 26 6.98 4.70 4.91
C ILE A 26 5.81 5.66 4.64
N SER A 27 6.10 6.97 4.47
CA SER A 27 5.09 7.98 4.14
C SER A 27 4.47 7.76 2.77
N LYS A 28 5.26 7.39 1.76
CA LYS A 28 4.77 7.09 0.41
C LYS A 28 3.98 5.79 0.37
N TRP A 29 4.41 4.81 1.17
CA TRP A 29 3.68 3.56 1.31
C TRP A 29 2.32 3.78 1.99
N GLU A 30 2.27 4.50 3.11
CA GLU A 30 1.02 4.87 3.77
C GLU A 30 0.11 5.69 2.84
N LEU A 31 0.67 6.65 2.10
CA LEU A 31 -0.08 7.42 1.11
C LEU A 31 -0.73 6.52 0.05
N LEU A 32 0.03 5.57 -0.51
CA LEU A 32 -0.50 4.63 -1.49
C LEU A 32 -1.70 3.86 -0.93
N LEU A 33 -1.56 3.30 0.27
CA LEU A 33 -2.61 2.52 0.93
C LEU A 33 -3.83 3.39 1.24
N THR A 34 -3.62 4.64 1.67
CA THR A 34 -4.70 5.59 1.98
C THR A 34 -5.49 5.95 0.71
N ILE A 35 -4.80 6.15 -0.42
CA ILE A 35 -5.44 6.39 -1.72
C ILE A 35 -6.22 5.15 -2.17
N ALA A 36 -5.64 3.97 -2.01
CA ALA A 36 -6.31 2.70 -2.36
C ALA A 36 -7.56 2.44 -1.53
N GLU A 37 -7.53 2.76 -0.23
CA GLU A 37 -8.68 2.60 0.68
C GLU A 37 -9.82 3.57 0.34
N LEU A 38 -9.49 4.82 0.02
CA LEU A 38 -10.49 5.86 -0.27
C LEU A 38 -11.00 5.82 -1.72
N ASP A 39 -10.29 5.16 -2.64
CA ASP A 39 -10.69 4.84 -4.02
C ASP A 39 -11.46 5.96 -4.74
N GLY A 40 -10.87 7.16 -4.80
CA GLY A 40 -11.46 8.27 -5.54
C GLY A 40 -12.63 8.96 -4.84
N ASN A 41 -12.82 8.73 -3.53
CA ASN A 41 -13.85 9.38 -2.73
C ASN A 41 -13.83 10.92 -2.94
N PRO A 42 -14.92 11.53 -3.41
CA PRO A 42 -14.95 12.93 -3.83
C PRO A 42 -14.76 13.92 -2.67
N ASP A 43 -14.91 13.52 -1.42
CA ASP A 43 -14.74 14.41 -0.27
C ASP A 43 -13.28 14.83 -0.04
N TYR A 44 -12.34 14.02 -0.54
CA TYR A 44 -10.90 14.17 -0.32
C TYR A 44 -10.21 14.76 -1.56
N GLY A 45 -9.44 15.83 -1.34
CA GLY A 45 -8.45 16.33 -2.31
C GLY A 45 -7.05 15.89 -1.96
N ILE A 46 -6.08 16.12 -2.86
CA ILE A 46 -4.65 15.77 -2.68
C ILE A 46 -4.11 16.15 -1.29
N TRP A 47 -4.41 17.37 -0.82
CA TRP A 47 -3.94 17.83 0.50
C TRP A 47 -4.54 17.04 1.66
N ASN A 48 -5.79 16.59 1.54
CA ASN A 48 -6.41 15.75 2.56
C ASN A 48 -5.68 14.41 2.72
N TYR A 49 -5.29 13.77 1.61
CA TYR A 49 -4.50 12.53 1.67
C TYR A 49 -3.15 12.73 2.39
N ILE A 50 -2.48 13.85 2.13
CA ILE A 50 -1.19 14.18 2.77
C ILE A 50 -1.39 14.50 4.27
N ASP A 51 -2.47 15.20 4.61
CA ASP A 51 -2.80 15.52 5.99
C ASP A 51 -3.24 14.31 6.81
N MET A 52 -3.77 13.26 6.18
CA MET A 52 -4.14 12.01 6.85
C MET A 52 -2.95 11.11 7.20
N LEU A 53 -1.75 11.40 6.67
CA LEU A 53 -0.57 10.58 6.95
C LEU A 53 -0.14 10.72 8.41
N HIS A 54 0.04 9.58 9.08
CA HIS A 54 0.58 9.48 10.44
C HIS A 54 2.10 9.28 10.42
N THR A 55 2.62 8.66 9.36
CA THR A 55 4.04 8.31 9.24
C THR A 55 4.85 9.40 8.55
N ARG A 56 4.61 10.68 8.87
CA ARG A 56 5.21 11.85 8.18
C ARG A 56 6.74 11.93 8.37
N THR A 57 7.48 11.26 7.49
CA THR A 57 8.95 11.33 7.40
C THR A 57 9.43 12.37 6.39
N GLU A 58 8.55 12.80 5.49
CA GLU A 58 8.83 13.77 4.42
C GLU A 58 7.99 15.04 4.60
N ASN A 59 8.50 16.17 4.13
CA ASN A 59 7.76 17.44 4.13
C ASN A 59 6.49 17.32 3.27
N PRO A 60 5.33 17.87 3.70
CA PRO A 60 4.11 17.92 2.89
C PRO A 60 4.30 18.40 1.45
N MET A 61 5.18 19.37 1.19
CA MET A 61 5.47 19.83 -0.18
C MET A 61 6.20 18.77 -1.02
N THR A 62 7.08 17.97 -0.40
CA THR A 62 7.73 16.84 -1.05
C THR A 62 6.70 15.78 -1.42
N MET A 63 5.78 15.46 -0.50
CA MET A 63 4.68 14.53 -0.76
C MET A 63 3.75 15.02 -1.86
N TYR A 64 3.43 16.32 -1.86
CA TYR A 64 2.63 16.94 -2.91
C TYR A 64 3.30 16.87 -4.28
N THR A 65 4.60 17.17 -4.34
CA THR A 65 5.40 17.07 -5.57
C THR A 65 5.45 15.63 -6.07
N PHE A 66 5.60 14.67 -5.16
CA PHE A 66 5.55 13.25 -5.48
C PHE A 66 4.19 12.84 -6.06
N VAL A 67 3.07 13.22 -5.43
CA VAL A 67 1.73 12.94 -5.97
C VAL A 67 1.56 13.51 -7.37
N LYS A 68 1.98 14.76 -7.60
CA LYS A 68 1.92 15.37 -8.93
C LYS A 68 2.71 14.57 -9.96
N SER A 69 3.95 14.16 -9.65
CA SER A 69 4.75 13.35 -10.56
C SER A 69 4.04 12.05 -10.90
N LYS A 70 3.42 11.38 -9.91
CA LYS A 70 2.69 10.12 -10.14
C LYS A 70 1.42 10.29 -10.96
N ILE A 71 0.78 11.45 -10.91
CA ILE A 71 -0.34 11.78 -11.81
C ILE A 71 0.17 12.01 -13.24
N GLU A 72 1.27 12.74 -13.39
CA GLU A 72 1.89 13.03 -14.70
C GLU A 72 2.42 11.76 -15.38
N GLU A 73 2.98 10.84 -14.59
CA GLU A 73 3.46 9.52 -15.03
C GLU A 73 2.30 8.53 -15.29
N GLY A 74 1.07 8.86 -14.88
CA GLY A 74 -0.12 8.02 -15.08
C GLY A 74 -0.32 6.90 -14.05
N SER A 75 0.54 6.77 -13.04
CA SER A 75 0.39 5.79 -11.95
C SER A 75 -0.77 6.14 -11.00
N LEU A 76 -1.08 7.44 -10.85
CA LEU A 76 -2.26 7.92 -10.15
C LEU A 76 -3.21 8.60 -11.13
N THR A 77 -4.50 8.36 -10.95
CA THR A 77 -5.54 9.02 -11.74
C THR A 77 -6.37 9.94 -10.85
N THR A 78 -7.03 10.93 -11.46
CA THR A 78 -7.87 11.86 -10.72
C THR A 78 -9.32 11.76 -11.14
N THR A 79 -10.22 11.63 -10.17
CA THR A 79 -11.67 11.66 -10.42
C THR A 79 -12.22 13.08 -10.27
N LYS A 80 -13.35 13.36 -10.93
CA LYS A 80 -14.08 14.61 -10.74
C LYS A 80 -14.81 14.55 -9.39
N SER A 81 -14.44 15.42 -8.47
CA SER A 81 -15.19 15.60 -7.22
C SER A 81 -16.49 16.38 -7.46
N GLU A 82 -17.53 16.08 -6.68
CA GLU A 82 -18.83 16.77 -6.69
C GLU A 82 -18.69 18.28 -6.38
N LYS A 83 -17.68 18.67 -5.60
CA LYS A 83 -17.32 20.07 -5.38
C LYS A 83 -16.26 20.46 -6.41
N LYS A 84 -16.69 21.25 -7.41
CA LYS A 84 -16.04 21.82 -8.61
C LYS A 84 -14.51 22.15 -8.63
N SER A 85 -13.71 21.88 -7.60
CA SER A 85 -12.27 22.16 -7.57
C SER A 85 -11.41 21.06 -6.90
N ARG A 86 -11.98 19.96 -6.40
CA ARG A 86 -11.17 18.91 -5.76
C ARG A 86 -10.89 17.78 -6.74
N LYS A 87 -9.62 17.41 -6.87
CA LYS A 87 -9.18 16.20 -7.56
C LYS A 87 -9.03 15.13 -6.48
N SER A 88 -9.93 14.15 -6.47
CA SER A 88 -9.71 12.95 -5.66
C SER A 88 -8.77 12.02 -6.40
N LEU A 89 -8.07 11.16 -5.67
CA LEU A 89 -7.03 10.28 -6.18
C LEU A 89 -7.53 8.85 -6.26
N MET A 90 -7.19 8.17 -7.34
CA MET A 90 -7.32 6.72 -7.50
C MET A 90 -6.01 6.16 -8.03
N LEU A 91 -5.80 4.86 -7.80
CA LEU A 91 -4.71 4.15 -8.45
C LEU A 91 -5.04 3.95 -9.94
N SER A 92 -4.01 3.89 -10.78
CA SER A 92 -4.19 3.32 -12.12
C SER A 92 -4.47 1.81 -12.03
N PRO A 93 -5.08 1.19 -13.06
CA PRO A 93 -5.29 -0.26 -13.07
C PRO A 93 -3.99 -1.05 -12.88
N GLU A 94 -2.91 -0.62 -13.52
CA GLU A 94 -1.58 -1.24 -13.41
C GLU A 94 -1.03 -1.16 -11.98
N LEU A 95 -1.11 0.01 -11.34
CA LEU A 95 -0.65 0.18 -9.96
C LEU A 95 -1.50 -0.59 -8.96
N ALA A 96 -2.82 -0.66 -9.18
CA ALA A 96 -3.74 -1.43 -8.35
C ALA A 96 -3.46 -2.94 -8.44
N GLU A 97 -3.17 -3.46 -9.64
CA GLU A 97 -2.81 -4.86 -9.87
C GLU A 97 -1.49 -5.22 -9.17
N GLU A 98 -0.44 -4.39 -9.33
CA GLU A 98 0.83 -4.62 -8.64
C GLU A 98 0.68 -4.58 -7.12
N LEU A 99 -0.10 -3.63 -6.59
CA LEU A 99 -0.39 -3.55 -5.16
C LEU A 99 -1.13 -4.80 -4.67
N ALA A 100 -2.16 -5.25 -5.38
CA ALA A 100 -2.91 -6.44 -5.03
C ALA A 100 -2.02 -7.69 -5.02
N HIS A 101 -1.20 -7.87 -6.07
CA HIS A 101 -0.23 -8.97 -6.14
C HIS A 101 0.78 -8.94 -4.99
N PHE A 102 1.28 -7.75 -4.64
CA PHE A 102 2.19 -7.58 -3.51
C PHE A 102 1.52 -7.95 -2.17
N LEU A 103 0.30 -7.48 -1.93
CA LEU A 103 -0.47 -7.79 -0.72
C LEU A 103 -0.82 -9.29 -0.63
N GLU A 104 -1.21 -9.92 -1.74
CA GLU A 104 -1.45 -11.36 -1.80
C GLU A 104 -0.18 -12.16 -1.48
N THR A 105 0.96 -11.76 -2.04
CA THR A 105 2.24 -12.42 -1.78
C THR A 105 2.62 -12.32 -0.30
N ARG A 106 2.33 -11.18 0.34
CA ARG A 106 2.48 -11.01 1.80
C ARG A 106 1.43 -11.77 2.62
N GLY A 107 0.22 -11.93 2.12
CA GLY A 107 -0.83 -12.72 2.78
C GLY A 107 -0.56 -14.22 2.73
N LYS A 108 0.06 -14.71 1.65
CA LYS A 108 0.41 -16.12 1.43
C LYS A 108 1.66 -16.58 2.20
N THR A 109 2.47 -15.68 2.78
CA THR A 109 3.59 -16.05 3.68
C THR A 109 3.13 -16.39 5.11
N VAL A 110 1.83 -16.59 5.34
CA VAL A 110 1.29 -17.27 6.52
C VAL A 110 1.42 -18.79 6.30
N LEU A 111 2.31 -19.41 7.08
CA LEU A 111 2.56 -20.86 7.14
C LEU A 111 1.28 -21.66 7.45
N PRO A 112 1.23 -22.97 7.08
CA PRO A 112 0.06 -23.82 7.26
C PRO A 112 -0.45 -23.80 8.71
N GLU A 113 -1.78 -23.86 8.85
CA GLU A 113 -2.46 -23.99 10.13
C GLU A 113 -1.72 -24.99 11.02
N VAL A 114 -1.34 -24.53 12.20
CA VAL A 114 -0.77 -25.37 13.24
C VAL A 114 -1.80 -26.46 13.52
N THR A 115 -1.58 -27.68 13.03
CA THR A 115 -2.37 -28.84 13.45
C THR A 115 -2.29 -28.91 14.96
N ASN A 116 -3.43 -28.68 15.62
CA ASN A 116 -3.60 -28.82 17.05
C ASN A 116 -2.92 -30.11 17.53
N ILE A 117 -1.83 -29.97 18.29
CA ILE A 117 -1.40 -31.03 19.20
C ILE A 117 -2.33 -30.92 20.40
N SER A 118 -3.52 -31.49 20.25
CA SER A 118 -4.51 -31.65 21.32
C SER A 118 -5.03 -33.08 21.26
N ALA A 119 -4.15 -34.03 21.57
CA ALA A 119 -4.42 -35.46 21.72
C ALA A 119 -3.12 -36.10 22.23
N PHE A 120 -2.95 -36.65 23.44
CA PHE A 120 -3.82 -36.91 24.58
C PHE A 120 -2.98 -36.82 25.85
N THR A 121 -3.57 -36.19 26.86
CA THR A 121 -3.65 -36.55 28.28
C THR A 121 -2.73 -37.66 28.82
N ASN A 122 -2.09 -37.33 29.94
CA ASN A 122 -1.52 -38.21 30.96
C ASN A 122 -2.26 -39.56 31.06
N VAL A 123 -1.49 -40.64 31.08
CA VAL A 123 -1.87 -41.85 31.80
C VAL A 123 -0.86 -42.00 32.94
N ASP A 124 -1.28 -41.58 34.14
CA ASP A 124 -0.66 -41.99 35.39
C ASP A 124 -1.05 -43.47 35.67
N LEU A 125 -0.02 -44.31 35.84
CA LEU A 125 0.15 -45.48 36.74
C LEU A 125 0.99 -46.58 36.10
#